data_AF-A0A3C1VJE3-F1
#
_entry.id   AF-A0A3C1VJE3-F1
#
_cell.length_a   1.000
_cell.length_b   1.000
_cell.length_c   1.000
_cell.angle_alpha   90.00
_cell.angle_beta   90.00
_cell.angle_gamma   90.00
#
_symmetry.space_group_name_H-M   'P 1'
#
loop_
_entity.id
_entity.type
_entity.pdbx_description
1 polymer ?
#
loop_
_entity_poly.entity_id
_entity_poly.type
_entity_poly.pdbx_seq_one_letter_code
_entity_poly.pdbx_strand_id
1 'polypeptide(L)' 'MTTLLQTRVEHRVAVNFKRAAKQRGKTPYAYLQQVVAQAAAVPEPRTWANHRKMIESLNLKPVPYNLVAKLREDCDER' A
#
# COMPACT_ATOMS: atom_id res chain seq x y z
N MET A 1 17.59 18.77 16.82
CA MET A 1 16.29 19.32 16.39
C MET A 1 15.44 18.18 15.84
N THR A 2 14.32 17.85 16.48
CA THR A 2 13.35 16.86 15.98
C THR A 2 12.26 17.61 15.23
N THR A 3 12.30 17.57 13.90
CA THR A 3 11.25 18.15 13.06
C THR A 3 9.98 17.31 13.25
N LEU A 4 9.01 17.84 14.01
CA LEU A 4 7.70 17.19 14.16
C LEU A 4 6.96 17.32 12.83
N LEU A 5 6.93 16.25 12.04
CA LEU A 5 6.07 16.12 10.88
C LEU A 5 4.61 16.24 11.34
N GLN A 6 4.02 17.43 11.20
CA GLN A 6 2.60 17.63 11.42
C GLN A 6 1.83 17.11 10.21
N THR A 7 1.35 15.87 10.29
CA THR A 7 0.45 15.31 9.27
C THR A 7 -0.98 15.77 9.54
N ARG A 8 -1.53 16.61 8.66
CA ARG A 8 -2.96 16.90 8.62
C ARG A 8 -3.67 15.71 7.97
N VAL A 9 -4.56 15.08 8.71
CA VAL A 9 -5.38 13.95 8.26
C VAL A 9 -6.82 14.21 8.61
N GLU A 10 -7.74 13.64 7.83
CA GLU A 10 -9.16 13.70 8.13
C GLU A 10 -9.46 13.13 9.52
N HIS A 11 -10.49 13.70 10.17
CA HIS A 11 -10.85 13.32 11.54
C HIS A 11 -11.13 11.81 11.68
N ARG A 12 -11.84 11.22 10.71
CA ARG A 12 -12.16 9.78 10.70
C ARG A 12 -10.90 8.92 10.67
N VAL A 13 -9.90 9.32 9.86
CA VAL A 13 -8.61 8.65 9.76
C VAL A 13 -7.84 8.77 11.08
N ALA A 14 -7.81 9.96 11.69
CA ALA A 14 -7.14 10.18 12.97
C ALA A 14 -7.72 9.33 14.11
N VAL A 15 -9.06 9.19 14.18
CA VAL A 15 -9.74 8.38 15.20
C VAL A 15 -9.40 6.90 15.03
N ASN A 16 -9.49 6.39 13.80
CA ASN A 16 -9.16 5.00 13.50
C ASN A 16 -7.68 4.70 13.78
N PHE A 17 -6.80 5.63 13.45
CA PHE A 17 -5.37 5.51 13.71
C PHE A 17 -5.05 5.47 15.21
N LYS A 18 -5.67 6.33 16.02
CA LYS A 18 -5.53 6.29 17.49
C LYS A 18 -6.02 4.96 18.07
N ARG A 19 -7.14 4.43 17.58
CA ARG A 19 -7.65 3.11 18.00
C ARG A 19 -6.66 1.99 17.66
N ALA A 20 -6.13 2.00 16.43
CA ALA A 20 -5.14 1.01 15.98
C ALA A 20 -3.83 1.09 16.80
N ALA A 21 -3.36 2.30 17.13
CA ALA A 21 -2.21 2.49 18.01
C ALA A 21 -2.45 1.90 19.40
N LYS A 22 -3.62 2.17 19.98
CA LYS A 22 -4.03 1.66 21.31
C LYS A 22 -4.12 0.12 21.33
N GLN A 23 -4.71 -0.50 20.31
CA GLN A 23 -4.79 -1.96 20.19
C GLN A 23 -3.42 -2.64 20.17
N ARG A 24 -2.40 -1.93 19.68
CA ARG A 24 -1.01 -2.42 19.64
C ARG A 24 -0.17 -1.98 20.85
N GLY A 25 -0.78 -1.34 21.85
CA GLY A 25 -0.09 -0.86 23.05
C GLY A 25 0.91 0.28 22.79
N LYS A 26 0.73 1.04 21.70
CA LYS A 26 1.66 2.11 21.29
C LYS A 26 1.03 3.48 21.38
N THR A 27 1.86 4.51 21.60
CA THR A 27 1.44 5.90 21.40
C THR A 27 1.20 6.14 19.91
N PRO A 28 0.30 7.08 19.52
CA PRO A 28 0.07 7.37 18.11
C PRO A 28 1.35 7.74 17.35
N TYR A 29 2.25 8.49 17.98
CA TYR A 29 3.52 8.86 17.36
C TYR A 29 4.46 7.66 17.14
N ALA A 30 4.63 6.80 18.15
CA ALA A 30 5.46 5.59 18.02
C ALA A 30 4.90 4.62 16.97
N TYR A 31 3.57 4.53 16.88
CA TYR A 31 2.91 3.74 15.85
C TYR A 31 3.12 4.35 14.45
N LEU A 32 3.07 5.68 14.31
CA LEU A 32 3.36 6.36 13.05
C LEU A 32 4.80 6.14 12.60
N GLN A 33 5.77 6.26 13.51
CA GLN A 33 7.18 6.00 13.21
C GLN A 33 7.39 4.57 12.70
N GLN A 34 6.73 3.58 13.32
CA GLN A 34 6.78 2.20 12.85
C GLN A 34 6.19 2.05 11.44
N VAL A 35 5.03 2.65 11.17
CA VAL A 35 4.39 2.58 9.85
C VAL A 35 5.29 3.19 8.78
N VAL A 36 5.89 4.35 9.05
CA VAL A 36 6.82 5.01 8.12
C VAL A 36 8.07 4.16 7.89
N ALA A 37 8.66 3.62 8.95
CA ALA A 37 9.84 2.76 8.83
C ALA A 37 9.54 1.49 8.03
N GLN A 38 8.37 0.88 8.26
CA GLN A 38 7.93 -0.28 7.49
C GLN A 38 7.72 0.08 6.02
N ALA A 39 7.03 1.19 5.73
CA ALA A 39 6.81 1.65 4.36
C ALA A 39 8.13 1.97 3.64
N ALA A 40 9.12 2.53 4.33
CA ALA A 40 10.44 2.81 3.78
C ALA A 40 11.28 1.53 3.59
N ALA A 41 11.06 0.49 4.39
CA ALA A 41 11.73 -0.79 4.27
C ALA A 41 11.12 -1.71 3.20
N VAL A 42 9.90 -1.40 2.72
CA VAL A 42 9.34 -2.09 1.56
C VAL A 42 10.24 -1.74 0.36
N PRO A 43 10.80 -2.74 -0.35
CA PRO A 43 11.58 -2.48 -1.55
C PRO A 43 10.73 -1.66 -2.52
N GLU A 44 11.37 -0.74 -3.26
CA GLU A 44 10.69 0.16 -4.20
C GLU A 44 9.54 -0.56 -4.91
N PRO A 45 8.35 0.08 -5.00
CA PRO A 45 7.19 -0.55 -5.63
C PRO A 45 7.66 -1.12 -6.95
N ARG A 46 7.43 -2.43 -7.13
CA ARG A 46 7.90 -3.19 -8.28
C ARG A 46 7.51 -2.40 -9.53
N THR A 47 8.48 -1.70 -10.11
CA THR A 47 8.19 -0.81 -11.24
C THR A 47 7.54 -1.64 -12.33
N TRP A 48 6.71 -1.04 -13.17
CA TRP A 48 6.14 -1.77 -14.31
C TRP A 48 7.22 -2.47 -15.16
N ALA A 49 8.44 -1.92 -15.18
CA ALA A 49 9.62 -2.55 -15.77
C ALA A 49 10.06 -3.83 -15.02
N ASN A 50 10.18 -3.78 -13.69
CA ASN A 50 10.51 -4.95 -12.87
C ASN A 50 9.41 -6.02 -12.89
N HIS A 51 8.15 -5.61 -13.03
CA HIS A 51 7.02 -6.51 -13.20
C HIS A 51 7.05 -7.20 -14.57
N ARG A 52 7.32 -6.46 -15.66
CA ARG A 52 7.50 -7.05 -17.00
C ARG A 52 8.68 -8.02 -17.04
N LYS A 53 9.83 -7.66 -16.48
CA LYS A 53 10.98 -8.57 -16.37
C LYS A 53 10.65 -9.86 -15.62
N MET A 54 9.81 -9.79 -14.58
CA MET A 54 9.35 -11.00 -13.89
C MET A 54 8.46 -11.85 -14.81
N ILE A 55 7.46 -11.27 -15.47
CA ILE A 55 6.57 -12.00 -16.38
C ILE A 55 7.36 -12.69 -17.50
N GLU A 56 8.32 -11.96 -18.09
CA GLU A 56 9.24 -12.49 -19.10
C GLU A 56 10.09 -13.64 -18.53
N SER A 57 10.64 -13.50 -17.32
CA SER A 57 11.44 -14.55 -16.67
C SER A 57 10.64 -15.82 -16.33
N LEU A 58 9.33 -15.69 -16.14
CA LEU A 58 8.41 -16.80 -15.88
C LEU A 58 7.87 -17.43 -17.17
N ASN A 59 8.27 -16.92 -18.35
CA ASN A 59 7.80 -17.35 -19.67
C ASN A 59 6.26 -17.35 -19.79
N LEU A 60 5.59 -16.50 -19.00
CA LEU A 60 4.14 -16.38 -18.99
C LEU A 60 3.73 -15.52 -20.19
N LYS A 61 2.87 -16.06 -21.05
CA LYS A 61 2.29 -15.28 -22.13
C LYS A 61 1.44 -14.15 -21.51
N PRO A 62 1.59 -12.90 -21.97
CA PRO A 62 0.75 -11.82 -21.49
C PRO A 62 -0.72 -12.18 -21.73
N VAL A 63 -1.54 -12.05 -20.68
CA VAL A 63 -2.98 -12.29 -20.78
C VAL A 63 -3.54 -11.29 -21.79
N PRO A 64 -4.32 -11.74 -22.79
CA PRO A 64 -4.89 -10.83 -23.78
C PRO A 64 -5.71 -9.74 -23.10
N TYR A 65 -5.53 -8.50 -23.55
CA TYR A 65 -6.22 -7.32 -23.00
C TYR A 65 -7.73 -7.53 -22.86
N ASN A 66 -8.32 -8.22 -23.84
CA ASN A 66 -9.75 -8.52 -23.92
C ASN A 66 -10.26 -9.40 -22.76
N LEU A 67 -9.37 -10.22 -22.17
CA LEU A 67 -9.72 -11.10 -21.06
C LEU A 67 -9.66 -10.36 -19.72
N VAL A 68 -8.73 -9.41 -19.57
CA VAL A 68 -8.62 -8.54 -18.39
C VAL A 68 -9.75 -7.51 -18.35
N ALA A 69 -10.13 -6.97 -19.52
CA ALA A 69 -11.27 -6.05 -19.64
C ALA A 69 -12.58 -6.74 -19.21
N LYS A 70 -12.85 -7.95 -19.72
CA LYS A 70 -14.02 -8.75 -19.31
C LYS A 70 -14.04 -9.06 -17.81
N LEU A 71 -12.91 -9.46 -17.23
CA LEU A 71 -12.83 -9.76 -15.80
C LEU A 71 -13.07 -8.53 -14.91
N ARG A 72 -12.76 -7.32 -15.39
CA ARG A 72 -13.08 -6.07 -14.69
C ARG A 72 -14.56 -5.75 -14.74
N GLU A 73 -15.17 -5.86 -15.90
CA GLU A 73 -16.62 -5.67 -16.08
C GLU A 73 -17.41 -6.66 -15.20
N ASP A 74 -17.02 -7.94 -15.18
CA ASP A 74 -17.67 -8.97 -14.36
C ASP A 74 -17.45 -8.78 -12.83
N CYS A 75 -16.40 -8.05 -12.42
CA CYS A 75 -16.10 -7.78 -11.01
C CYS A 75 -16.73 -6.50 -10.48
N ASP A 76 -16.93 -5.48 -11.33
CA ASP A 76 -17.63 -4.24 -10.97
C ASP A 76 -19.17 -4.43 -10.96
N GLU A 77 -19.69 -5.54 -11.48
CA GLU A 77 -21.12 -5.93 -11.43
C GLU A 77 -21.55 -6.69 -10.14
N ARG A 78 -20.78 -6.68 -9.05
CA ARG A 78 -21.18 -7.30 -7.76
C ARG A 78 -21.16 -6.37 -6.55
#